data_AF-A0A7S2G8Y5-F1
#
_entry.id   AF-A0A7S2G8Y5-F1
#
_cell.length_a   1.000
_cell.length_b   1.000
_cell.length_c   1.000
_cell.angle_alpha   90.00
_cell.angle_beta   90.00
_cell.angle_gamma   90.00
#
_symmetry.space_group_name_H-M   'P 1'
#
loop_
_entity.id
_entity.type
_entity.pdbx_description
1 polymer ?
#
loop_
_entity_poly.entity_id
_entity_poly.type
_entity_poly.pdbx_seq_one_letter_code
_entity_poly.pdbx_strand_id
1 'polypeptide(L)'
;TGFQATNFGLAVEEVRRMRAWRLSHEPIAENEDEELRDPAAREKVRCTIFLGCTSNLVSAGTRETIRYLIQHRKVDCLVTTAGGIEEDFMKCLAPHYMGDFALKGAELRKKGINRIGNLLVPNRNYCLFEDWMTPLLDEM
;
A
#
# COMPACT_ATOMS: atom_id res chain seq x y z
N THR A 1 -27.78 -7.88 -5.08
CA THR A 1 -26.68 -8.87 -4.91
C THR A 1 -26.46 -9.11 -3.41
N GLY A 2 -26.14 -10.33 -2.97
CA GLY A 2 -25.94 -10.72 -1.55
C GLY A 2 -24.51 -11.22 -1.25
N PHE A 3 -24.25 -11.68 -0.01
CA PHE A 3 -22.94 -12.19 0.45
C PHE A 3 -21.81 -11.13 0.36
N GLN A 4 -20.63 -11.48 -0.17
CA GLN A 4 -19.50 -10.54 -0.27
C GLN A 4 -19.76 -9.35 -1.18
N ALA A 5 -20.71 -9.45 -2.11
CA ALA A 5 -21.11 -8.31 -2.92
C ALA A 5 -21.76 -7.21 -2.06
N THR A 6 -22.52 -7.58 -1.02
CA THR A 6 -23.07 -6.62 -0.05
C THR A 6 -21.95 -5.95 0.75
N ASN A 7 -21.00 -6.74 1.24
CA ASN A 7 -19.86 -6.21 2.00
C ASN A 7 -18.99 -5.26 1.17
N PHE A 8 -18.81 -5.56 -0.13
CA PHE A 8 -18.10 -4.65 -1.04
C PHE A 8 -18.82 -3.30 -1.15
N GLY A 9 -20.15 -3.30 -1.33
CA GLY A 9 -20.94 -2.06 -1.37
C GLY A 9 -20.82 -1.25 -0.07
N LEU A 10 -20.90 -1.93 1.09
CA LEU A 10 -20.72 -1.30 2.39
C LEU A 10 -19.31 -0.71 2.56
N ALA A 11 -18.27 -1.40 2.10
CA ALA A 11 -16.90 -0.91 2.15
C ALA A 11 -16.71 0.35 1.28
N VAL A 12 -17.37 0.43 0.12
CA VAL A 12 -17.34 1.63 -0.73
C VAL A 12 -17.98 2.82 -0.03
N GLU A 13 -19.13 2.63 0.62
CA GLU A 13 -19.77 3.69 1.40
C GLU A 13 -18.92 4.14 2.58
N GLU A 14 -18.26 3.19 3.25
CA GLU A 14 -17.36 3.49 4.36
C GLU A 14 -16.15 4.34 3.92
N VAL A 15 -15.50 3.97 2.81
CA VAL A 15 -14.38 4.76 2.26
C VAL A 15 -14.84 6.14 1.82
N ARG A 16 -16.06 6.27 1.26
CA ARG A 16 -16.64 7.59 0.94
C ARG A 16 -16.86 8.41 2.21
N ARG A 17 -17.38 7.81 3.27
CA ARG A 17 -17.58 8.43 4.58
C ARG A 17 -16.26 8.95 5.15
N MET A 18 -15.21 8.13 5.19
CA MET A 18 -13.87 8.54 5.65
C MET A 18 -13.35 9.78 4.90
N ARG A 19 -13.53 9.83 3.57
CA ARG A 19 -13.07 10.95 2.75
C ARG A 19 -13.89 12.23 2.93
N ALA A 20 -15.18 12.07 3.19
CA ALA A 20 -16.10 13.19 3.41
C ALA A 20 -16.03 13.74 4.84
N TRP A 21 -15.68 12.90 5.82
CA TRP A 21 -15.71 13.24 7.23
C TRP A 21 -14.87 14.48 7.57
N ARG A 22 -15.43 15.31 8.46
CA ARG A 22 -14.80 16.46 9.10
C ARG A 22 -15.16 16.44 10.57
N LEU A 23 -14.29 17.03 11.41
CA LEU A 23 -14.58 17.17 12.84
C LEU A 23 -15.82 18.04 13.09
N SER A 24 -16.16 18.95 12.17
CA SER A 24 -17.39 19.75 12.20
C SER A 24 -18.68 18.92 12.12
N HIS A 25 -18.62 17.67 11.64
CA HIS A 25 -19.77 16.77 11.64
C HIS A 25 -20.05 16.16 13.01
N GLU A 26 -19.06 16.17 13.91
CA GLU A 26 -19.19 15.63 15.26
C GLU A 26 -19.59 16.72 16.25
N PRO A 27 -20.41 16.39 17.27
CA PRO A 27 -20.73 17.31 18.35
C PRO A 27 -19.45 17.76 19.08
N ILE A 28 -19.46 18.99 19.59
CA ILE A 28 -18.34 19.52 20.38
C ILE A 28 -18.36 18.85 21.75
N ALA A 29 -17.27 18.17 22.10
CA ALA A 29 -17.11 17.55 23.41
C ALA A 29 -16.92 18.61 24.52
N GLU A 30 -17.34 18.30 25.75
CA GLU A 30 -17.19 19.24 26.87
C GLU A 30 -15.73 19.59 27.16
N ASN A 31 -14.82 18.64 26.94
CA ASN A 31 -13.38 18.76 27.12
C ASN A 31 -12.61 19.11 25.84
N GLU A 32 -13.29 19.61 24.80
CA GLU A 32 -12.66 20.01 23.54
C GLU A 32 -11.73 21.21 23.74
N ASP A 33 -10.56 21.16 23.10
CA ASP A 33 -9.57 22.24 23.05
C ASP A 33 -10.20 23.53 22.53
N GLU A 34 -9.85 24.67 23.12
CA GLU A 34 -10.44 25.98 22.75
C GLU A 34 -10.31 26.29 21.26
N GLU A 35 -9.17 25.94 20.64
CA GLU A 35 -8.91 26.13 19.22
C GLU A 35 -9.83 25.30 18.32
N LEU A 36 -10.26 24.12 18.79
CA LEU A 36 -11.15 23.21 18.07
C LEU A 36 -12.64 23.46 18.38
N ARG A 37 -12.98 24.51 19.13
CA ARG A 37 -14.37 24.97 19.28
C ARG A 37 -14.82 25.90 18.16
N ASP A 38 -13.88 26.54 17.45
CA ASP A 38 -14.19 27.34 16.27
C ASP A 38 -14.71 26.45 15.11
N PRO A 39 -15.92 26.69 14.59
CA PRO A 39 -16.46 25.93 13.47
C PRO A 39 -15.54 25.93 12.23
N ALA A 40 -14.84 27.04 11.96
CA ALA A 40 -13.95 27.12 10.80
C ALA A 40 -12.66 26.31 10.98
N ALA A 41 -12.16 26.17 12.20
CA ALA A 41 -11.07 25.26 12.53
C ALA A 41 -11.50 23.80 12.38
N ARG A 42 -12.66 23.42 12.94
CA ARG A 42 -13.20 22.03 12.87
C ARG A 42 -13.44 21.56 11.43
N GLU A 43 -13.90 22.45 10.55
CA GLU A 43 -14.14 22.13 9.13
C GLU A 43 -12.86 21.79 8.37
N LYS A 44 -11.69 22.24 8.86
CA LYS A 44 -10.40 21.94 8.25
C LYS A 44 -9.83 20.59 8.70
N VAL A 45 -10.26 20.09 9.87
CA VAL A 45 -9.81 18.81 10.42
C VAL A 45 -10.47 17.67 9.65
N ARG A 46 -9.65 16.80 9.06
CA ARG A 46 -10.07 15.66 8.24
C ARG A 46 -9.75 14.35 8.95
N CYS A 47 -10.38 13.27 8.50
CA CYS A 47 -10.06 11.93 8.95
C CYS A 47 -8.61 11.58 8.56
N THR A 48 -7.82 11.10 9.51
CA THR A 48 -6.50 10.53 9.25
C THR A 48 -6.66 9.09 8.75
N ILE A 49 -6.28 8.83 7.50
CA ILE A 49 -6.50 7.55 6.84
C ILE A 49 -5.20 6.74 6.84
N PHE A 50 -5.20 5.61 7.55
CA PHE A 50 -4.14 4.62 7.56
C PHE A 50 -4.41 3.54 6.50
N LEU A 51 -3.46 3.33 5.60
CA LEU A 51 -3.47 2.25 4.63
C LEU A 51 -2.50 1.16 5.08
N GLY A 52 -3.02 -0.02 5.40
CA GLY A 52 -2.23 -1.22 5.65
C GLY A 52 -2.20 -2.13 4.42
N CYS A 53 -1.02 -2.59 4.01
CA CYS A 53 -0.90 -3.61 2.97
C CYS A 53 0.20 -4.63 3.29
N THR A 54 0.01 -5.85 2.79
CA THR A 54 1.02 -6.91 2.83
C THR A 54 1.93 -6.84 1.60
N SER A 55 3.16 -7.35 1.69
CA SER A 55 4.15 -7.28 0.60
C SER A 55 3.64 -7.82 -0.74
N ASN A 56 2.87 -8.91 -0.73
CA ASN A 56 2.35 -9.53 -1.95
C ASN A 56 1.43 -8.60 -2.78
N LEU A 57 0.81 -7.58 -2.17
CA LEU A 57 0.04 -6.57 -2.90
C LEU A 57 0.95 -5.61 -3.68
N VAL A 58 2.19 -5.43 -3.23
CA VAL A 58 3.21 -4.68 -3.97
C VAL A 58 3.86 -5.57 -5.04
N SER A 59 4.03 -6.87 -4.80
CA SER A 59 4.43 -7.84 -5.82
C SER A 59 3.45 -7.85 -7.01
N ALA A 60 2.15 -7.79 -6.71
CA ALA A 60 1.08 -7.76 -7.69
C ALA A 60 0.90 -6.37 -8.36
N GLY A 61 0.00 -6.29 -9.34
CA GLY A 61 -0.35 -5.02 -10.02
C GLY A 61 -1.15 -4.04 -9.15
N THR A 62 -1.56 -4.45 -7.95
CA THR A 62 -2.19 -3.55 -6.96
C THR A 62 -1.24 -2.44 -6.49
N ARG A 63 0.07 -2.62 -6.67
CA ARG A 63 1.12 -1.61 -6.46
C ARG A 63 0.79 -0.26 -7.10
N GLU A 64 0.26 -0.26 -8.31
CA GLU A 64 -0.06 0.96 -9.07
C GLU A 64 -1.30 1.66 -8.50
N THR A 65 -2.22 0.91 -7.89
CA THR A 65 -3.36 1.47 -7.15
C THR A 65 -2.89 2.13 -5.87
N ILE A 66 -2.01 1.46 -5.11
CA ILE A 66 -1.40 2.01 -3.89
C ILE A 66 -0.62 3.28 -4.23
N ARG A 67 0.22 3.25 -5.28
CA ARG A 67 0.97 4.41 -5.77
C ARG A 67 0.04 5.56 -6.14
N TYR A 68 -1.08 5.32 -6.82
CA TYR A 68 -2.07 6.36 -7.12
C TYR A 68 -2.64 6.99 -5.84
N LEU A 69 -3.04 6.19 -4.85
CA LEU A 69 -3.59 6.70 -3.59
C LEU A 69 -2.59 7.58 -2.85
N ILE A 70 -1.33 7.15 -2.77
CA ILE A 70 -0.26 7.89 -2.10
C ILE A 70 0.09 9.16 -2.88
N GLN A 71 0.33 9.04 -4.19
CA GLN A 71 0.69 10.16 -5.07
C GLN A 71 -0.32 11.32 -5.01
N HIS A 72 -1.62 11.00 -4.88
CA HIS A 72 -2.69 11.99 -4.83
C HIS A 72 -3.19 12.30 -3.41
N ARG A 73 -2.38 11.98 -2.38
CA ARG A 73 -2.66 12.26 -0.96
C ARG A 73 -4.06 11.81 -0.55
N LYS A 74 -4.43 10.58 -0.92
CA LYS A 74 -5.72 9.96 -0.53
C LYS A 74 -5.64 9.20 0.81
N VAL A 75 -4.42 9.03 1.32
CA VAL A 75 -4.09 8.38 2.59
C VAL A 75 -3.00 9.20 3.28
N ASP A 76 -2.94 9.14 4.60
CA ASP A 76 -2.02 9.94 5.42
C ASP A 76 -0.86 9.11 5.97
N CYS A 77 -1.09 7.81 6.20
CA CYS A 77 -0.09 6.89 6.71
C CYS A 77 -0.13 5.56 5.93
N LEU A 78 1.04 5.04 5.58
CA LEU A 78 1.22 3.70 5.01
C LEU A 78 1.93 2.81 6.02
N VAL A 79 1.39 1.61 6.25
CA VAL A 79 2.05 0.56 7.00
C VAL A 79 2.16 -0.68 6.12
N THR A 80 3.38 -1.18 5.93
CA THR A 80 3.67 -2.37 5.15
C THR A 80 4.88 -3.12 5.72
N THR A 81 5.03 -4.38 5.35
CA THR A 81 6.23 -5.20 5.64
C THR A 81 7.38 -4.86 4.69
N ALA A 82 8.62 -5.25 5.04
CA ALA A 82 9.84 -5.03 4.25
C ALA A 82 9.69 -5.34 2.75
N GLY A 83 9.09 -6.49 2.42
CA GLY A 83 8.80 -6.88 1.03
C GLY A 83 7.99 -5.84 0.23
N GLY A 84 7.09 -5.10 0.89
CA GLY A 84 6.31 -4.05 0.22
C GLY A 84 7.09 -2.77 -0.05
N ILE A 85 8.25 -2.59 0.58
CA ILE A 85 9.18 -1.49 0.30
C ILE A 85 10.18 -1.93 -0.76
N GLU A 86 10.90 -3.03 -0.55
CA GLU A 86 11.96 -3.48 -1.45
C GLU A 86 11.43 -3.81 -2.87
N GLU A 87 10.26 -4.44 -2.98
CA GLU A 87 9.72 -4.82 -4.29
C GLU A 87 9.22 -3.62 -5.09
N ASP A 88 8.82 -2.52 -4.43
CA ASP A 88 8.46 -1.27 -5.10
C ASP A 88 9.69 -0.66 -5.79
N PHE A 89 10.83 -0.61 -5.10
CA PHE A 89 12.11 -0.17 -5.67
C PHE A 89 12.60 -1.13 -6.77
N MET A 90 12.56 -2.45 -6.52
CA MET A 90 12.97 -3.45 -7.51
C MET A 90 12.18 -3.31 -8.82
N LYS A 91 10.88 -2.99 -8.76
CA LYS A 91 10.03 -2.79 -9.95
C LYS A 91 10.42 -1.56 -10.78
N CYS A 92 11.16 -0.61 -10.22
CA CYS A 92 11.74 0.52 -10.98
C CYS A 92 13.02 0.11 -11.72
N LEU A 93 13.69 -0.97 -11.30
CA LEU A 93 14.93 -1.48 -11.89
C LEU A 93 14.66 -2.59 -12.92
N ALA A 94 13.72 -3.50 -12.62
CA ALA A 94 13.38 -4.62 -13.49
C ALA A 94 11.94 -5.13 -13.24
N PRO A 95 11.25 -5.62 -14.28
CA PRO A 95 9.87 -6.08 -14.16
C PRO A 95 9.76 -7.41 -13.39
N HIS A 96 8.55 -7.67 -12.91
CA HIS A 96 8.09 -8.98 -12.44
C HIS A 96 7.19 -9.60 -13.51
N TYR A 97 7.10 -10.93 -13.55
CA TYR A 97 6.42 -11.64 -14.62
C TYR A 97 5.28 -12.51 -14.09
N MET A 98 4.26 -12.75 -14.92
CA MET A 98 3.24 -13.75 -14.63
C MET A 98 3.83 -15.15 -14.74
N GLY A 99 3.38 -16.04 -13.86
CA GLY A 99 3.69 -17.46 -13.83
C GLY A 99 2.49 -18.25 -13.33
N ASP A 100 2.75 -19.34 -12.61
CA ASP A 100 1.72 -20.26 -12.13
C ASP A 100 2.10 -20.81 -10.74
N PHE A 101 1.10 -21.00 -9.88
CA PHE A 101 1.26 -21.59 -8.56
C PHE A 101 1.87 -23.00 -8.61
N ALA A 102 1.57 -23.77 -9.65
CA ALA A 102 1.99 -25.15 -9.85
C ALA A 102 3.43 -25.31 -10.35
N LEU A 103 4.14 -24.22 -10.66
CA LEU A 103 5.53 -24.29 -11.10
C LEU A 103 6.42 -24.92 -10.02
N LYS A 104 7.12 -26.00 -10.40
CA LYS A 104 7.98 -26.80 -9.51
C LYS A 104 9.16 -25.97 -9.01
N GLY A 105 9.27 -25.81 -7.69
CA GLY A 105 10.33 -25.02 -7.05
C GLY A 105 11.75 -25.48 -7.41
N ALA A 106 11.97 -26.80 -7.55
CA ALA A 106 13.27 -27.34 -7.95
C ALA A 106 13.75 -26.83 -9.32
N GLU A 107 12.84 -26.70 -10.30
CA GLU A 107 13.18 -26.21 -11.64
C GLU A 107 13.37 -24.70 -11.67
N LEU A 108 12.57 -23.96 -10.89
CA LEU A 108 12.73 -22.51 -10.73
C LEU A 108 14.07 -22.18 -10.08
N ARG A 109 14.46 -22.92 -9.02
CA ARG A 109 15.72 -22.71 -8.32
C ARG A 109 16.93 -22.93 -9.23
N LYS A 110 16.92 -23.99 -10.05
CA LYS A 110 17.98 -24.24 -11.06
C LYS A 110 18.15 -23.08 -12.05
N LYS A 111 17.07 -22.34 -12.32
CA LYS A 111 17.05 -21.19 -13.23
C LYS A 111 17.27 -19.84 -12.53
N GLY A 112 17.43 -19.83 -11.21
CA GLY A 112 17.53 -18.59 -10.42
C GLY A 112 16.26 -17.73 -10.49
N ILE A 113 15.08 -18.34 -10.48
CA ILE A 113 13.80 -17.65 -10.49
C ILE A 113 13.10 -17.86 -9.14
N ASN A 114 12.68 -16.78 -8.49
CA ASN A 114 11.88 -16.81 -7.27
C ASN A 114 10.39 -16.72 -7.61
N ARG A 115 9.55 -17.43 -6.87
CA ARG A 115 8.09 -17.45 -7.08
C ARG A 115 7.35 -16.79 -5.92
N ILE A 116 6.45 -15.86 -6.25
CA ILE A 116 5.52 -15.21 -5.32
C ILE A 116 4.11 -15.54 -5.78
N GLY A 117 3.50 -16.60 -5.24
CA GLY A 117 2.21 -17.09 -5.73
C GLY A 117 2.28 -17.54 -7.20
N ASN A 118 1.60 -16.80 -8.09
CA ASN A 118 1.65 -16.94 -9.55
C ASN A 118 2.48 -15.83 -10.23
N LEU A 119 3.40 -15.18 -9.50
CA LEU A 119 4.35 -14.22 -10.04
C LEU A 119 5.77 -14.79 -9.97
N LEU A 120 6.63 -14.33 -10.87
CA LEU A 120 8.02 -14.74 -10.99
C LEU A 120 8.95 -13.53 -10.96
N VAL A 121 10.02 -13.66 -10.18
CA VAL A 121 11.05 -12.64 -9.97
C VAL A 121 12.42 -13.27 -10.24
N PRO A 122 13.10 -12.92 -11.35
CA PRO A 122 14.46 -13.38 -11.60
C PRO A 122 15.42 -12.90 -10.49
N ASN A 123 16.37 -13.74 -10.08
CA ASN A 123 17.40 -13.38 -9.09
C ASN A 123 18.18 -12.12 -9.49
N ARG A 124 18.36 -11.89 -10.80
CA ARG A 124 19.00 -10.67 -11.32
C ARG A 124 18.35 -9.39 -10.80
N ASN A 125 17.04 -9.38 -10.53
CA ASN A 125 16.36 -8.22 -9.97
C ASN A 125 16.90 -7.87 -8.58
N TYR A 126 17.25 -8.86 -7.76
CA TYR A 126 17.85 -8.66 -6.45
C TYR A 126 19.30 -8.17 -6.57
N CYS A 127 20.08 -8.68 -7.52
CA CYS A 127 21.43 -8.16 -7.79
C CYS A 127 21.39 -6.68 -8.20
N LEU A 128 20.47 -6.29 -9.08
CA LEU A 128 20.28 -4.88 -9.44
C LEU A 128 19.90 -4.02 -8.24
N PHE A 129 19.09 -4.56 -7.33
CA PHE A 129 18.70 -3.86 -6.11
C PHE A 129 19.88 -3.71 -5.14
N GLU A 130 20.71 -4.74 -4.98
CA GLU A 130 21.94 -4.68 -4.19
C GLU A 130 22.92 -3.64 -4.75
N ASP A 131 23.16 -3.65 -6.07
CA ASP A 131 24.02 -2.66 -6.75
C ASP A 131 23.53 -1.22 -6.53
N TRP A 132 22.20 -1.02 -6.49
CA TRP A 132 21.58 0.29 -6.26
C TRP A 132 21.57 0.69 -4.78
N MET A 133 21.31 -0.24 -3.87
CA MET A 133 21.11 0.04 -2.44
C MET A 133 22.44 0.16 -1.68
N THR A 134 23.48 -0.60 -2.05
CA THR A 134 24.76 -0.61 -1.32
C THR A 134 25.39 0.78 -1.17
N PRO A 135 25.51 1.60 -2.23
CA PRO A 135 26.08 2.95 -2.09
C PRO A 135 25.25 3.86 -1.18
N LEU A 136 23.93 3.70 -1.17
CA LEU A 136 23.04 4.48 -0.29
C LEU A 136 23.23 4.08 1.17
N LEU A 137 23.48 2.80 1.44
CA LEU A 137 23.75 2.31 2.79
C LEU A 137 25.10 2.81 3.32
N ASP A 138 26.11 2.96 2.47
CA ASP A 138 27.41 3.51 2.86
C ASP A 138 27.34 5.01 3.24
N GLU A 139 26.36 5.75 2.70
CA GLU A 139 26.14 7.17 2.99
C GLU A 139 25.32 7.43 4.27
N MET A 140 24.54 6.44 4.75
CA MET A 140 23.63 6.55 5.89
C MET A 140 24.32 6.38 7.24
#